data_AF-A0A1E1VBV8-F1
#
_entry.id   AF-A0A1E1VBV8-F1
#
_cell.length_a   1.000
_cell.length_b   1.000
_cell.length_c   1.000
_cell.angle_alpha   90.00
_cell.angle_beta   90.00
_cell.angle_gamma   90.00
#
_symmetry.space_group_name_H-M   'P 1'
#
loop_
_entity.id
_entity.type
_entity.pdbx_description
1 polymer ?
#
loop_
_entity_poly.entity_id
_entity_poly.type
_entity_poly.pdbx_seq_one_letter_code
_entity_poly.pdbx_strand_id
1 'polypeptide(L)'
;MVMLLDLDAHLRPNPFLLRRMFGLTMAETRLALQLASGDLPADVARNFHLSPVTIRSQLAAVFAKTNTSRQAELVVLLDRIALLP
;
A
#
# COMPACT_ATOMS: atom_id res chain seq x y z
N MET A 1 1.78 -19.71 -26.18
CA MET A 1 2.78 -19.39 -25.15
C MET A 1 2.04 -18.78 -23.98
N VAL A 2 1.58 -19.61 -23.05
CA VAL A 2 0.98 -19.14 -21.80
C VAL A 2 2.15 -18.70 -20.93
N MET A 3 2.32 -17.40 -20.73
CA MET A 3 3.20 -16.92 -19.67
C MET A 3 2.51 -17.32 -18.36
N LEU A 4 3.04 -18.35 -17.72
CA LEU A 4 2.76 -18.64 -16.33
C LEU A 4 3.38 -17.49 -15.55
N LEU A 5 2.63 -16.40 -15.39
CA LEU A 5 2.95 -15.39 -14.39
C LEU A 5 2.87 -16.15 -13.07
N ASP A 6 4.04 -16.33 -12.47
CA ASP A 6 4.19 -16.72 -11.08
C ASP A 6 3.25 -15.80 -10.26
N LEU A 7 2.09 -16.33 -9.88
CA LEU A 7 1.05 -15.62 -9.15
C LEU A 7 1.45 -15.45 -7.67
N ASP A 8 2.54 -16.12 -7.25
CA ASP A 8 3.10 -16.07 -5.90
C ASP A 8 4.17 -14.97 -5.75
N ALA A 9 4.71 -14.46 -6.85
CA ALA A 9 5.41 -13.18 -6.85
C ALA A 9 4.37 -12.06 -6.72
N HIS A 10 3.95 -11.75 -5.49
CA HIS A 10 3.09 -10.60 -5.18
C HIS A 10 3.55 -9.39 -6.00
N LEU A 11 2.81 -9.07 -7.06
CA LEU A 11 3.09 -7.93 -7.92
C LEU A 11 2.98 -6.71 -7.00
N ARG A 12 4.12 -6.14 -6.65
CA ARG A 12 4.16 -4.97 -5.77
C ARG A 12 3.99 -3.73 -6.63
N PRO A 13 3.05 -2.83 -6.30
CA PRO A 13 2.88 -1.60 -7.05
C PRO A 13 4.15 -0.75 -6.97
N ASN A 14 4.51 -0.12 -8.09
CA ASN A 14 5.70 0.73 -8.16
C ASN A 14 5.55 1.93 -7.20
N PRO A 15 6.45 2.12 -6.21
CA PRO A 15 6.35 3.22 -5.25
C PRO A 15 6.33 4.60 -5.90
N PHE A 16 7.03 4.79 -7.03
CA PHE A 16 7.04 6.05 -7.77
C PHE A 16 5.67 6.34 -8.39
N LEU A 17 5.01 5.33 -8.97
CA LEU A 17 3.68 5.47 -9.54
C LEU A 17 2.64 5.81 -8.47
N LEU A 18 2.68 5.14 -7.32
CA LEU A 18 1.77 5.44 -6.20
C LEU A 18 1.87 6.90 -5.73
N ARG A 19 3.10 7.39 -5.57
CA ARG A 19 3.35 8.80 -5.22
C ARG A 19 2.82 9.75 -6.28
N ARG A 20 3.03 9.44 -7.56
CA ARG A 20 2.63 10.30 -8.66
C ARG A 20 1.12 10.32 -8.91
N MET A 21 0.45 9.17 -8.78
CA MET A 21 -0.99 9.05 -9.01
C MET A 21 -1.82 9.65 -7.88
N PHE A 22 -1.41 9.42 -6.63
CA PHE A 22 -2.21 9.78 -5.45
C PHE A 22 -1.61 10.90 -4.60
N GLY A 23 -0.45 11.44 -4.97
CA GLY A 23 0.24 12.45 -4.16
C GLY A 23 0.69 11.91 -2.79
N LEU A 24 1.03 10.61 -2.71
CA LEU A 24 1.50 10.02 -1.47
C LEU A 24 2.87 10.59 -1.07
N THR A 25 3.05 10.83 0.22
CA THR A 25 4.37 11.07 0.80
C THR A 25 5.18 9.77 0.83
N MET A 26 6.48 9.87 1.11
CA MET A 26 7.32 8.68 1.25
C MET A 26 6.84 7.75 2.38
N ALA A 27 6.40 8.33 3.51
CA ALA A 27 5.90 7.56 4.65
C ALA A 27 4.57 6.85 4.32
N GLU A 28 3.63 7.56 3.72
CA GLU A 28 2.35 7.00 3.26
C GLU A 28 2.55 5.89 2.24
N THR A 29 3.49 6.07 1.30
CA THR A 29 3.80 5.05 0.29
C THR A 29 4.37 3.79 0.94
N ARG A 30 5.28 3.94 1.90
CA ARG A 30 5.83 2.80 2.65
C ARG A 30 4.72 2.06 3.39
N LEU A 31 3.83 2.78 4.09
CA LEU A 31 2.69 2.19 4.76
C LEU A 31 1.81 1.43 3.76
N ALA A 32 1.39 2.06 2.66
CA ALA A 32 0.55 1.44 1.63
C ALA A 32 1.16 0.13 1.08
N LEU A 33 2.47 0.10 0.84
CA LEU A 33 3.17 -1.09 0.35
C LEU A 33 3.21 -2.24 1.36
N GLN A 34 3.36 -1.94 2.66
CA GLN A 34 3.29 -2.96 3.71
C GLN A 34 1.87 -3.54 3.81
N LEU A 35 0.85 -2.68 3.76
CA LEU A 35 -0.54 -3.14 3.78
C LEU A 35 -0.88 -4.00 2.55
N ALA A 36 -0.38 -3.64 1.36
CA ALA A 36 -0.49 -4.46 0.16
C ALA A 36 0.27 -5.80 0.26
N SER A 37 1.28 -5.88 1.12
CA SER A 37 2.00 -7.13 1.41
C SER A 37 1.28 -8.01 2.44
N GLY A 38 0.12 -7.58 2.96
CA GLY A 38 -0.65 -8.29 3.97
C GLY A 38 -0.32 -7.90 5.42
N ASP A 39 0.59 -6.95 5.65
CA ASP A 39 0.93 -6.53 7.01
C ASP A 39 -0.24 -5.81 7.69
N LEU A 40 -0.37 -6.00 9.01
CA LEU A 40 -1.33 -5.25 9.81
C LEU A 40 -0.72 -3.89 10.20
N PRO A 41 -1.52 -2.80 10.32
CA PRO A 41 -1.02 -1.50 10.73
C PRO A 41 -0.25 -1.53 12.07
N ALA A 42 -0.65 -2.39 13.00
CA ALA A 42 0.04 -2.59 14.27
C ALA A 42 1.44 -3.19 14.09
N ASP A 43 1.62 -4.06 13.10
CA ASP A 43 2.90 -4.68 12.80
C ASP A 43 3.84 -3.67 12.15
N VAL A 44 3.31 -2.87 11.23
CA VAL A 44 4.04 -1.73 10.64
C VAL A 44 4.46 -0.73 11.73
N ALA A 45 3.60 -0.44 12.71
CA ALA A 45 3.97 0.43 13.84
C ALA A 45 5.19 -0.13 14.58
N ARG A 46 5.18 -1.43 14.90
CA ARG A 46 6.27 -2.10 15.61
C ARG A 46 7.55 -2.15 14.78
N ASN A 47 7.45 -2.57 13.53
CA ASN A 47 8.60 -2.77 12.63
C ASN A 47 9.32 -1.46 12.30
N PHE A 48 8.58 -0.36 12.20
CA PHE A 48 9.13 0.97 11.92
C PHE A 48 9.39 1.82 13.17
N HIS A 49 9.20 1.26 14.37
CA HIS A 49 9.32 1.96 15.65
C HIS A 49 8.50 3.26 15.71
N LEU A 50 7.29 3.23 15.14
CA LEU A 50 6.36 4.36 15.12
C LEU A 50 5.23 4.15 16.12
N SER A 51 4.70 5.27 16.62
CA SER A 51 3.53 5.20 17.50
C SER A 51 2.28 4.72 16.73
N PRO A 52 1.34 4.03 17.40
CA PRO A 52 0.04 3.71 16.80
C PRO A 52 -0.73 4.95 16.33
N VAL A 53 -0.54 6.10 16.99
CA VAL A 53 -1.14 7.38 16.58
C VAL A 53 -0.59 7.81 15.21
N THR A 54 0.73 7.75 15.04
CA THR A 54 1.40 8.09 13.79
C THR A 54 0.92 7.20 12.64
N ILE A 55 0.85 5.88 12.86
CA ILE A 55 0.33 4.96 11.84
C ILE A 55 -1.13 5.26 11.50
N ARG A 56 -2.00 5.52 12.49
CA ARG A 56 -3.40 5.88 12.23
C ARG A 56 -3.53 7.17 11.41
N SER A 57 -2.74 8.20 11.72
CA SER A 57 -2.74 9.45 10.95
C SER A 57 -2.27 9.23 9.51
N GLN A 58 -1.22 8.43 9.30
CA GLN A 58 -0.77 8.07 7.95
C GLN A 58 -1.81 7.25 7.21
N LEU A 59 -2.48 6.30 7.88
CA LEU A 59 -3.53 5.47 7.29
C LEU A 59 -4.73 6.30 6.83
N ALA A 60 -5.19 7.25 7.67
CA ALA A 60 -6.26 8.18 7.30
C ALA A 60 -5.89 9.03 6.08
N ALA A 61 -4.65 9.53 6.02
CA ALA A 61 -4.16 10.28 4.87
C ALA A 61 -4.11 9.42 3.59
N VAL A 62 -3.64 8.17 3.68
CA VAL A 62 -3.64 7.23 2.55
C VAL A 62 -5.05 6.97 2.05
N PHE A 63 -5.99 6.68 2.95
CA PHE A 63 -7.40 6.46 2.60
C PHE A 63 -8.01 7.67 1.89
N ALA A 64 -7.81 8.88 2.42
CA ALA A 64 -8.29 10.10 1.79
C ALA A 64 -7.68 10.30 0.39
N LYS A 65 -6.37 10.11 0.22
CA LYS A 65 -5.65 10.32 -1.05
C LYS A 65 -5.94 9.27 -2.11
N THR A 66 -6.32 8.07 -1.69
CA THR A 66 -6.67 6.96 -2.59
C THR A 66 -8.18 6.81 -2.79
N ASN A 67 -8.98 7.66 -2.14
CA ASN A 67 -10.44 7.57 -2.11
C ASN A 67 -10.93 6.16 -1.69
N THR A 68 -10.32 5.63 -0.64
CA THR A 68 -10.70 4.36 0.00
C THR A 68 -11.10 4.60 1.45
N SER A 69 -11.83 3.66 2.04
CA SER A 69 -12.31 3.77 3.42
C SER A 69 -11.87 2.60 4.31
N ARG A 70 -11.42 1.49 3.71
CA ARG A 70 -11.00 0.27 4.40
C ARG A 70 -9.68 -0.25 3.84
N GLN A 71 -8.92 -0.94 4.69
CA GLN A 71 -7.66 -1.58 4.27
C GLN A 71 -7.87 -2.53 3.09
N ALA A 72 -8.93 -3.34 3.08
CA ALA A 72 -9.22 -4.26 1.98
C ALA A 72 -9.46 -3.52 0.64
N GLU A 73 -10.16 -2.38 0.67
CA GLU A 73 -10.38 -1.55 -0.52
C GLU A 73 -9.06 -0.98 -1.06
N LEU A 74 -8.20 -0.50 -0.16
CA LEU A 74 -6.86 -0.04 -0.50
C LEU A 74 -6.02 -1.16 -1.12
N VAL A 75 -6.00 -2.35 -0.52
CA VAL A 75 -5.24 -3.50 -1.04
C VAL A 75 -5.69 -3.85 -2.46
N VAL A 76 -7.00 -3.98 -2.69
CA VAL A 76 -7.55 -4.27 -4.03
C VAL A 76 -7.19 -3.17 -5.05
N LEU A 77 -7.21 -1.90 -4.65
CA LEU A 77 -6.78 -0.80 -5.52
C LEU A 77 -5.29 -0.92 -5.89
N LEU A 78 -4.45 -1.20 -4.91
CA LEU A 78 -3.00 -1.31 -5.08
C LEU A 78 -2.61 -2.51 -5.95
N ASP A 79 -3.28 -3.65 -5.80
CA ASP A 79 -3.08 -4.84 -6.63
C ASP A 79 -3.40 -4.55 -8.10
N ARG A 80 -4.49 -3.82 -8.36
CA ARG A 80 -4.84 -3.40 -9.74
C ARG A 80 -3.78 -2.49 -10.36
N ILE A 81 -3.14 -1.65 -9.56
CA ILE A 81 -2.07 -0.76 -10.03
C ILE A 81 -0.79 -1.54 -10.28
N ALA A 82 -0.52 -2.57 -9.50
CA ALA A 82 0.64 -3.43 -9.71
C ALA A 82 0.58 -4.22 -11.03
N LEU A 83 -0.62 -4.37 -11.60
CA LEU A 83 -0.85 -4.97 -12.92
C LEU A 83 -0.73 -3.97 -14.08
N LEU A 84 -0.56 -2.67 -13.81
CA LEU A 84 -0.38 -1.67 -14.86
C LEU A 84 1.07 -1.71 -15.39
N PRO A 85 1.26 -1.70 -16.74
CA PRO A 85 2.58 -1.77 -17.37
C PRO A 85 3.43 -0.51 -17.16
#